data_AF-A0A952K5S6-F1
#
_entry.id   AF-A0A952K5S6-F1
#
_cell.length_a   1.000
_cell.length_b   1.000
_cell.length_c   1.000
_cell.angle_alpha   90.00
_cell.angle_beta   90.00
_cell.angle_gamma   90.00
#
_symmetry.space_group_name_H-M   'P 1'
#
loop_
_entity.id
_entity.type
_entity.pdbx_description
1 polymer ?
#
loop_
_entity_poly.entity_id
_entity_poly.type
_entity_poly.pdbx_seq_one_letter_code
_entity_poly.pdbx_strand_id
1 'polypeptide(L)' 'LVAARWIGTGATRDGPARFTGNDILRFADDRFVEYWTGTSTS' A
#
# COMPACT_ATOMS: atom_id res chain seq x y z
N LEU A 1 -0.73 -1.33 16.18
CA LEU A 1 -0.81 -1.51 14.71
C LEU A 1 -1.26 -0.18 14.11
N VAL A 2 -0.74 0.19 12.94
CA VAL A 2 -1.19 1.35 12.15
C VAL A 2 -1.83 0.81 10.88
N ALA A 3 -3.01 1.31 10.55
CA ALA A 3 -3.70 0.98 9.32
C ALA A 3 -3.76 2.22 8.42
N ALA A 4 -3.49 2.04 7.14
CA ALA A 4 -3.56 3.11 6.14
C ALA A 4 -4.27 2.62 4.88
N ARG A 5 -4.87 3.56 4.14
CA ARG A 5 -5.43 3.33 2.81
C ARG A 5 -4.77 4.27 1.81
N TRP A 6 -4.48 3.77 0.62
CA TRP A 6 -3.82 4.55 -0.41
C TRP A 6 -4.41 4.29 -1.80
N ILE A 7 -4.13 5.22 -2.70
CA ILE A 7 -4.44 5.15 -4.13
C ILE A 7 -3.16 5.47 -4.89
N GLY A 8 -2.78 4.60 -5.82
CA GLY A 8 -1.61 4.75 -6.66
C GLY A 8 -2.00 4.89 -8.13
N THR A 9 -1.37 5.83 -8.83
CA THR A 9 -1.51 6.02 -10.27
C THR A 9 -0.15 5.96 -10.93
N GLY A 10 -0.05 5.30 -12.08
CA GLY A 10 1.19 5.18 -12.84
C GLY A 10 0.96 4.98 -14.33
N ALA A 11 2.04 4.97 -15.10
CA ALA A 11 2.01 4.66 -16.53
C ALA A 11 2.62 3.27 -16.78
N THR A 12 1.98 2.48 -17.64
CA THR A 12 2.47 1.18 -18.12
C THR A 12 2.58 1.19 -19.65
N ARG A 13 3.11 0.12 -20.25
CA ARG A 13 3.11 -0.03 -21.71
C ARG A 13 1.71 -0.07 -22.30
N ASP A 14 0.74 -0.57 -21.54
CA ASP A 14 -0.66 -0.72 -21.98
C ASP A 14 -1.52 0.51 -21.64
N GLY A 15 -0.90 1.56 -21.09
CA GLY A 15 -1.56 2.81 -20.72
C GLY A 15 -1.52 3.09 -19.21
N PRO A 16 -2.30 4.08 -18.73
CA PRO A 16 -2.38 4.43 -17.32
C PRO A 16 -2.89 3.25 -16.47
N ALA A 17 -2.26 3.03 -15.32
CA ALA A 17 -2.68 2.04 -14.33
C ALA A 17 -3.10 2.71 -13.03
N ARG A 18 -4.10 2.12 -12.38
CA ARG A 18 -4.60 2.54 -11.07
C ARG A 18 -4.65 1.35 -10.12
N PHE A 19 -4.15 1.59 -8.92
CA PHE A 19 -4.17 0.63 -7.84
C PHE A 19 -4.81 1.26 -6.62
N THR A 20 -5.51 0.44 -5.84
CA THR A 20 -5.93 0.81 -4.50
C THR A 20 -5.45 -0.24 -3.53
N GLY A 21 -5.05 0.17 -2.34
CA GLY A 21 -4.53 -0.75 -1.36
C GLY A 21 -4.71 -0.30 0.07
N ASN A 22 -4.46 -1.24 0.96
CA ASN A 22 -4.46 -1.02 2.40
C ASN A 22 -3.16 -1.57 2.98
N ASP A 23 -2.65 -0.87 3.98
CA ASP A 23 -1.43 -1.23 4.69
C ASP A 23 -1.75 -1.50 6.15
N ILE A 24 -1.09 -2.50 6.72
CA ILE A 24 -1.03 -2.74 8.17
C ILE A 24 0.44 -2.73 8.56
N LEU A 25 0.80 -1.86 9.50
CA LEU A 25 2.16 -1.75 10.03
C LEU A 25 2.17 -2.08 11.52
N ARG A 26 3.14 -2.87 11.97
CA ARG A 26 3.45 -3.01 13.39
C ARG A 26 4.55 -2.02 13.77
N PHE A 27 4.29 -1.23 14.80
CA PHE A 27 5.23 -0.30 15.41
C PHE A 27 5.65 -0.84 16.78
N ALA A 28 6.95 -0.93 17.03
CA ALA A 28 7.54 -1.38 18.29
C ALA A 28 8.93 -0.77 18.44
N ASP A 29 9.32 -0.39 19.66
CA ASP A 29 10.63 0.21 19.96
C ASP A 29 10.97 1.41 19.06
N ASP A 30 9.99 2.32 18.91
CA ASP A 30 10.08 3.54 18.10
C ASP A 30 10.37 3.33 16.60
N ARG A 31 10.10 2.12 16.09
CA ARG A 31 10.27 1.78 14.67
C ARG A 31 9.12 0.93 14.13
N PHE A 32 8.90 1.01 12.83
CA PHE A 32 8.10 0.01 12.13
C PHE A 32 8.91 -1.27 11.96
N VAL A 33 8.34 -2.39 12.36
CA VAL A 33 9.04 -3.69 12.42
C VAL A 33 8.41 -4.74 11.53
N GLU A 34 7.13 -4.62 11.19
CA GLU A 34 6.44 -5.48 10.24
C GLU A 34 5.51 -4.65 9.37
N TYR A 35 5.36 -5.11 8.13
CA TYR A 35 4.54 -4.46 7.12
C TYR A 35 3.81 -5.52 6.29
N TRP A 36 2.49 -5.42 6.25
CA TRP A 36 1.63 -6.16 5.33
C TRP A 36 0.89 -5.17 4.45
N THR A 37 0.82 -5.49 3.16
CA THR A 37 0.07 -4.70 2.18
C THR A 37 -0.82 -5.59 1.35
N GLY A 38 -2.01 -5.08 1.04
CA GLY A 38 -2.95 -5.69 0.13
C GLY A 38 -3.29 -4.72 -0.98
N THR A 39 -3.00 -5.10 -2.22
CA THR A 39 -3.23 -4.28 -3.41
C THR A 39 -4.30 -4.93 -4.29
N SER A 40 -5.16 -4.09 -4.86
CA SER A 40 -6.12 -4.47 -5.89
C SER A 40 -6.03 -3.55 -7.10
N THR A 41 -6.23 -4.13 -8.27
CA THR A 41 -6.45 -3.42 -9.54
C THR A 41 -7.94 -3.44 -9.88
N SER A 42 -8.41 -2.36 -10.50
CA SER A 42 -9.70 -2.27 -11.16
C SER A 42 -9.52 -2.18 -12.66
#